data_AF-A0A3D5ARX6-F1
#
_entry.id   AF-A0A3D5ARX6-F1
#
_cell.length_a   1.000
_cell.length_b   1.000
_cell.length_c   1.000
_cell.angle_alpha   90.00
_cell.angle_beta   90.00
_cell.angle_gamma   90.00
#
_symmetry.space_group_name_H-M   'P 1'
#
loop_
_entity.id
_entity.type
_entity.pdbx_description
1 polymer ?
#
loop_
_entity_poly.entity_id
_entity_poly.type
_entity_poly.pdbx_seq_one_letter_code
_entity_poly.pdbx_strand_id
1 'polypeptide(L)'
;MALDFAAQPTGHEQQPTPRSPNLPAVALPVAGGAIRGIGEKFTANPVTGTASMSVPIMTSPGRAGFGPSLSLSYDSANGNGPFGFGWALSLPSITRKTDKGLPRYDDERESDVFLLSGAEDLVPVPGGSVVQGYRVDRYRPRTEGLFARIERWRRDSDGDTHWRVTTGDNITTWYGVDGASRIADPNDARKVFSWL
;
A
#
# COMPACT_ATOMS: atom_id res chain seq x y z
N MET A 1 52.24 -41.13 42.68
CA MET A 1 51.62 -39.86 43.09
C MET A 1 52.53 -38.74 42.59
N ALA A 2 52.23 -38.23 41.41
CA ALA A 2 52.84 -37.06 40.78
C ALA A 2 51.79 -36.51 39.78
N LEU A 3 51.67 -35.19 39.75
CA LEU A 3 50.57 -34.40 39.19
C LEU A 3 50.58 -34.40 37.65
N ASP A 4 49.41 -34.47 37.03
CA ASP A 4 49.23 -34.11 35.61
C ASP A 4 48.27 -32.92 35.51
N PHE A 5 48.72 -31.87 34.83
CA PHE A 5 48.12 -30.55 34.80
C PHE A 5 47.33 -30.43 33.49
N ALA A 6 46.00 -30.42 33.57
CA ALA A 6 45.16 -30.23 32.41
C ALA A 6 45.28 -28.78 31.90
N ALA A 7 45.87 -28.60 30.70
CA ALA A 7 45.77 -27.37 29.95
C ALA A 7 44.60 -27.48 28.95
N GLN A 8 43.54 -26.71 29.19
CA GLN A 8 42.46 -26.50 28.22
C GLN A 8 42.98 -25.65 27.04
N PRO A 9 42.71 -26.02 25.78
CA PRO A 9 42.99 -25.14 24.65
C PRO A 9 42.04 -23.94 24.67
N THR A 10 42.62 -22.75 24.68
CA THR A 10 41.93 -21.46 24.52
C THR A 10 41.16 -21.44 23.19
N GLY A 11 39.84 -21.32 23.28
CA GLY A 11 39.01 -21.05 22.11
C GLY A 11 39.32 -19.67 21.55
N HIS A 12 39.77 -19.61 20.29
CA HIS A 12 39.85 -18.34 19.57
C HIS A 12 38.44 -17.84 19.30
N GLU A 13 38.04 -16.75 19.96
CA GLU A 13 36.91 -15.93 19.55
C GLU A 13 37.13 -15.47 18.11
N GLN A 14 36.30 -15.97 17.18
CA GLN A 14 36.27 -15.47 15.82
C GLN A 14 35.65 -14.07 15.84
N GLN A 15 36.50 -13.06 15.77
CA GLN A 15 36.09 -11.68 15.59
C GLN A 15 35.35 -11.53 14.25
N PRO A 16 34.11 -10.99 14.22
CA PRO A 16 33.36 -10.84 12.98
C PRO A 16 34.11 -9.89 12.04
N THR A 17 34.43 -10.37 10.83
CA THR A 17 35.06 -9.54 9.79
C THR A 17 34.13 -8.38 9.41
N PRO A 18 34.62 -7.14 9.37
CA PRO A 18 33.80 -6.01 8.95
C PRO A 18 33.41 -6.20 7.48
N ARG A 19 32.11 -6.21 7.17
CA ARG A 19 31.63 -6.16 5.79
C ARG A 19 32.04 -4.82 5.19
N SER A 20 32.97 -4.83 4.26
CA SER A 20 33.29 -3.65 3.45
C SER A 20 32.01 -3.18 2.73
N PRO A 21 31.63 -1.91 2.83
CA PRO A 21 30.47 -1.39 2.11
C PRO A 21 30.73 -1.46 0.61
N ASN A 22 29.72 -1.93 -0.13
CA ASN A 22 29.80 -2.03 -1.59
C ASN A 22 29.82 -0.60 -2.18
N LEU A 23 30.95 -0.20 -2.77
CA LEU A 23 31.12 1.14 -3.34
C LEU A 23 30.48 1.20 -4.74
N PRO A 24 29.79 2.29 -5.10
CA PRO A 24 29.20 2.43 -6.44
C PRO A 24 30.31 2.47 -7.50
N ALA A 25 30.22 1.59 -8.50
CA ALA A 25 31.13 1.54 -9.64
C ALA A 25 30.38 1.86 -10.93
N VAL A 26 30.99 2.65 -11.81
CA VAL A 26 30.45 2.93 -13.14
C VAL A 26 30.87 1.82 -14.08
N ALA A 27 29.91 1.11 -14.67
CA ALA A 27 30.15 0.05 -15.63
C ALA A 27 29.18 0.18 -16.81
N LEU A 28 29.65 -0.22 -17.99
CA LEU A 28 28.78 -0.34 -19.15
C LEU A 28 27.82 -1.52 -18.96
N PRO A 29 26.57 -1.41 -19.43
CA PRO A 29 25.67 -2.55 -19.45
C PRO A 29 26.26 -3.65 -20.34
N VAL A 30 26.36 -4.87 -19.82
CA VAL A 30 26.75 -6.03 -20.61
C VAL A 30 25.60 -6.36 -21.55
N ALA A 31 25.88 -6.41 -22.86
CA ALA A 31 24.88 -6.74 -23.86
C ALA A 31 24.31 -8.15 -23.59
N GLY A 32 22.97 -8.25 -23.55
CA GLY A 32 22.25 -9.52 -23.43
C GLY A 32 21.78 -10.05 -24.80
N GLY A 33 21.46 -11.34 -24.87
CA GLY A 33 20.92 -12.00 -26.07
C GLY A 33 19.58 -12.71 -25.87
N ALA A 34 18.96 -12.57 -24.68
CA ALA A 34 17.68 -13.21 -24.37
C ALA A 34 16.51 -12.28 -24.69
N ILE A 35 15.56 -12.75 -25.49
CA ILE A 35 14.26 -12.11 -25.68
C ILE A 35 13.37 -12.52 -24.51
N ARG A 36 12.82 -11.54 -23.78
CA ARG A 36 11.89 -11.76 -22.66
C ARG A 36 10.54 -11.13 -23.01
N GLY A 37 9.47 -11.70 -22.46
CA GLY A 37 8.13 -11.10 -22.51
C GLY A 37 8.05 -9.80 -21.70
N ILE A 38 6.84 -9.29 -21.55
CA ILE A 38 6.58 -8.02 -20.85
C ILE A 38 6.43 -8.21 -19.33
N GLY A 39 6.74 -9.40 -18.82
CA GLY A 39 6.61 -9.74 -17.41
C GLY A 39 5.20 -10.12 -17.00
N GLU A 40 4.36 -10.46 -17.98
CA GLU A 40 2.99 -10.89 -17.76
C GLU A 40 2.92 -12.18 -16.95
N LYS A 41 1.94 -12.25 -16.04
CA LYS A 41 1.65 -13.45 -15.25
C LYS A 41 0.18 -13.79 -15.37
N PHE A 42 -0.11 -15.07 -15.55
CA PHE A 42 -1.45 -15.62 -15.54
C PHE A 42 -1.61 -16.59 -14.36
N THR A 43 -2.73 -16.49 -13.66
CA THR A 43 -3.05 -17.35 -12.51
C THR A 43 -4.54 -17.65 -12.51
N ALA A 44 -4.91 -18.89 -12.17
CA ALA A 44 -6.28 -19.24 -11.82
C ALA A 44 -6.43 -19.19 -10.29
N ASN A 45 -7.45 -18.49 -9.79
CA ASN A 45 -7.74 -18.47 -8.37
C ASN A 45 -8.40 -19.80 -7.97
N PRO A 46 -7.76 -20.62 -7.09
CA PRO A 46 -8.26 -21.95 -6.77
C PRO A 46 -9.55 -21.94 -5.94
N VAL A 47 -9.89 -20.82 -5.30
CA VAL A 47 -11.08 -20.69 -4.44
C VAL A 47 -12.28 -20.19 -5.25
N THR A 48 -12.08 -19.17 -6.08
CA THR A 48 -13.17 -18.54 -6.85
C THR A 48 -13.34 -19.10 -8.25
N GLY A 49 -12.33 -19.81 -8.78
CA GLY A 49 -12.29 -20.28 -10.16
C GLY A 49 -12.06 -19.15 -11.19
N THR A 50 -11.76 -17.93 -10.75
CA THR A 50 -11.56 -16.79 -11.65
C THR A 50 -10.19 -16.86 -12.33
N ALA A 51 -10.14 -16.36 -13.56
CA ALA A 51 -8.90 -16.15 -14.29
C ALA A 51 -8.36 -14.75 -14.00
N SER A 52 -7.12 -14.67 -13.53
CA SER A 52 -6.45 -13.40 -13.26
C SER A 52 -5.18 -13.28 -14.10
N MET A 53 -4.92 -12.07 -14.62
CA MET A 53 -3.69 -11.75 -15.34
C MET A 53 -3.13 -10.42 -14.84
N SER A 54 -1.81 -10.29 -14.77
CA SER A 54 -1.16 -9.01 -14.43
C SER A 54 -0.09 -8.70 -15.46
N VAL A 55 -0.16 -7.50 -16.03
CA VAL A 55 0.81 -6.94 -16.96
C VAL A 55 1.45 -5.72 -16.30
N PRO A 56 2.70 -5.82 -15.82
CA PRO A 56 3.38 -4.69 -15.19
C PRO A 56 3.66 -3.58 -16.21
N ILE A 57 3.43 -2.33 -15.82
CA ILE A 57 3.78 -1.16 -16.63
C ILE A 57 5.19 -0.75 -16.24
N MET A 58 6.15 -0.98 -17.14
CA MET A 58 7.55 -0.66 -16.91
C MET A 58 7.74 0.85 -16.89
N THR A 59 8.05 1.40 -15.72
CA THR A 59 8.46 2.79 -15.53
C THR A 59 9.97 2.86 -15.33
N SER A 60 10.57 3.98 -15.67
CA SER A 60 12.00 4.18 -15.40
C SER A 60 12.22 4.19 -13.88
N PRO A 61 13.22 3.46 -13.35
CA PRO A 61 13.50 3.45 -11.92
C PRO A 61 13.77 4.85 -11.40
N GLY A 62 13.08 5.23 -10.32
CA GLY A 62 13.36 6.48 -9.62
C GLY A 62 14.59 6.37 -8.70
N ARG A 63 14.92 7.48 -8.04
CA ARG A 63 16.03 7.51 -7.07
C ARG A 63 15.77 6.53 -5.95
N ALA A 64 16.78 5.73 -5.60
CA ALA A 64 16.66 4.67 -4.60
C ALA A 64 15.50 3.68 -4.86
N GLY A 65 15.07 3.51 -6.11
CA GLY A 65 13.94 2.65 -6.47
C GLY A 65 12.57 3.24 -6.13
N PHE A 66 12.50 4.49 -5.68
CA PHE A 66 11.23 5.16 -5.39
C PHE A 66 10.57 5.64 -6.68
N GLY A 67 9.56 4.90 -7.13
CA GLY A 67 8.80 5.21 -8.33
C GLY A 67 7.42 4.54 -8.31
N PRO A 68 6.55 4.90 -9.26
CA PRO A 68 5.22 4.32 -9.35
C PRO A 68 5.33 2.85 -9.78
N SER A 69 4.76 1.97 -8.95
CA SER A 69 4.55 0.56 -9.29
C SER A 69 3.16 0.40 -9.84
N LEU A 70 3.03 0.30 -11.17
CA LEU A 70 1.76 0.20 -11.87
C LEU A 70 1.65 -1.15 -12.58
N SER A 71 0.46 -1.74 -12.56
CA SER A 71 0.14 -2.92 -13.35
C SER A 71 -1.27 -2.82 -13.88
N LEU A 72 -1.44 -3.27 -15.13
CA LEU A 72 -2.74 -3.55 -15.68
C LEU A 72 -3.14 -4.96 -15.22
N SER A 73 -4.24 -5.05 -14.48
CA SER A 73 -4.70 -6.28 -13.85
C SER A 73 -6.03 -6.70 -14.46
N TYR A 74 -6.15 -7.97 -14.83
CA TYR A 74 -7.36 -8.60 -15.31
C TYR A 74 -7.92 -9.54 -14.23
N ASP A 75 -9.23 -9.52 -14.03
CA ASP A 75 -9.97 -10.57 -13.35
C ASP A 75 -11.27 -10.85 -14.12
N SER A 76 -11.53 -12.12 -14.44
CA SER A 76 -12.74 -12.52 -15.17
C SER A 76 -14.05 -12.21 -14.45
N ALA A 77 -14.03 -12.03 -13.13
CA ALA A 77 -15.20 -11.62 -12.33
C ALA A 77 -15.36 -10.10 -12.23
N ASN A 78 -14.37 -9.31 -12.67
CA ASN A 78 -14.51 -7.86 -12.69
C ASN A 78 -15.41 -7.39 -13.84
N GLY A 79 -16.13 -6.29 -13.58
CA GLY A 79 -17.01 -5.68 -14.56
C GLY A 79 -16.27 -4.83 -15.59
N ASN A 80 -17.03 -3.91 -16.21
CA ASN A 80 -16.48 -2.97 -17.18
C ASN A 80 -15.77 -1.79 -16.48
N GLY A 81 -14.69 -1.30 -17.10
CA GLY A 81 -13.94 -0.14 -16.62
C GLY A 81 -13.26 0.62 -17.77
N PRO A 82 -12.47 1.66 -17.46
CA PRO A 82 -11.81 2.49 -18.47
C PRO A 82 -10.85 1.73 -19.40
N PHE A 83 -10.38 0.57 -18.96
CA PHE A 83 -9.45 -0.29 -19.71
C PHE A 83 -10.13 -1.49 -20.38
N GLY A 84 -11.48 -1.51 -20.38
CA GLY A 84 -12.28 -2.60 -20.90
C GLY A 84 -12.77 -3.58 -19.83
N PHE A 85 -13.50 -4.59 -20.28
CA PHE A 85 -14.11 -5.58 -19.41
C PHE A 85 -13.05 -6.45 -18.70
N GLY A 86 -13.19 -6.60 -17.38
CA GLY A 86 -12.28 -7.38 -16.55
C GLY A 86 -10.94 -6.70 -16.25
N TRP A 87 -10.58 -5.64 -16.99
CA TRP A 87 -9.30 -4.94 -16.87
C TRP A 87 -9.40 -3.68 -15.99
N ALA A 88 -8.40 -3.50 -15.12
CA ALA A 88 -8.25 -2.32 -14.30
C ALA A 88 -6.78 -1.96 -14.10
N LEU A 89 -6.50 -0.66 -13.93
CA LEU A 89 -5.21 -0.20 -13.46
C LEU A 89 -5.18 -0.28 -11.92
N SER A 90 -4.19 -0.97 -11.36
CA SER A 90 -4.06 -1.12 -9.91
C SER A 90 -3.53 0.16 -9.25
N LEU A 91 -4.44 1.10 -8.98
CA LEU A 91 -4.16 2.31 -8.19
C LEU A 91 -4.68 2.12 -6.76
N PRO A 92 -3.89 2.46 -5.73
CA PRO A 92 -4.37 2.41 -4.36
C PRO A 92 -5.41 3.51 -4.13
N SER A 93 -6.45 3.21 -3.36
CA SER A 93 -7.46 4.20 -2.98
C SER A 93 -8.04 3.85 -1.61
N ILE A 94 -8.72 4.82 -0.99
CA ILE A 94 -9.61 4.55 0.14
C ILE A 94 -11.03 4.82 -0.32
N THR A 95 -11.92 3.84 -0.19
CA THR A 95 -13.28 3.91 -0.76
C THR A 95 -14.31 3.54 0.29
N ARG A 96 -15.49 4.17 0.26
CA ARG A 96 -16.62 3.75 1.09
C ARG A 96 -17.15 2.39 0.62
N LYS A 97 -17.39 1.50 1.56
CA LYS A 97 -17.88 0.14 1.33
C LYS A 97 -19.37 0.15 0.96
N THR A 98 -19.74 -0.64 -0.06
CA THR A 98 -21.12 -0.67 -0.61
C THR A 98 -21.76 -2.07 -0.64
N ASP A 99 -21.04 -3.11 -0.20
CA ASP A 99 -21.52 -4.51 -0.27
C ASP A 99 -22.75 -4.79 0.61
N LYS A 100 -22.92 -4.02 1.69
CA LYS A 100 -23.99 -4.17 2.70
C LYS A 100 -25.00 -3.03 2.69
N GLY A 101 -24.99 -2.20 1.65
CA GLY A 101 -25.90 -1.07 1.51
C GLY A 101 -25.21 0.19 1.00
N LEU A 102 -26.00 1.25 0.82
CA LEU A 102 -25.50 2.54 0.34
C LEU A 102 -24.85 3.34 1.48
N PRO A 103 -23.73 4.05 1.20
CA PRO A 103 -23.12 4.96 2.15
C PRO A 103 -24.10 6.07 2.55
N ARG A 104 -24.11 6.41 3.84
CA ARG A 104 -24.97 7.44 4.42
C ARG A 104 -24.31 8.81 4.47
N TYR A 105 -22.98 8.86 4.37
CA TYR A 105 -22.18 10.09 4.45
C TYR A 105 -22.40 10.87 5.76
N ASP A 106 -22.78 10.19 6.84
CA ASP A 106 -22.83 10.76 8.18
C ASP A 106 -21.53 10.40 8.91
N ASP A 107 -20.50 11.23 8.68
CA ASP A 107 -19.15 11.05 9.22
C ASP A 107 -19.03 11.46 10.68
N GLU A 108 -20.01 12.15 11.26
CA GLU A 108 -20.04 12.44 12.70
C GLU A 108 -20.42 11.21 13.50
N ARG A 109 -21.29 10.35 12.94
CA ARG A 109 -21.73 9.10 13.56
C ARG A 109 -20.94 7.87 13.14
N GLU A 110 -19.85 8.04 12.38
CA GLU A 110 -19.07 6.91 11.79
C GLU A 110 -19.98 5.89 11.08
N SER A 111 -20.93 6.39 10.30
CA SER A 111 -22.00 5.56 9.72
C SER A 111 -21.54 4.61 8.61
N ASP A 112 -20.39 4.88 8.01
CA ASP A 112 -19.88 4.15 6.85
C ASP A 112 -18.55 3.43 7.15
N VAL A 113 -18.33 2.30 6.48
CA VAL A 113 -17.06 1.55 6.54
C VAL A 113 -16.21 1.93 5.34
N PHE A 114 -14.90 2.06 5.55
CA PHE A 114 -13.94 2.36 4.48
C PHE A 114 -13.14 1.11 4.11
N LEU A 115 -12.72 1.02 2.85
CA LEU A 115 -11.87 -0.03 2.30
C LEU A 115 -10.54 0.58 1.88
N LEU A 116 -9.42 0.01 2.32
CA LEU A 116 -8.10 0.34 1.76
C LEU A 116 -7.82 -0.59 0.56
N SER A 117 -7.52 0.01 -0.59
CA SER A 117 -7.23 -0.66 -1.86
C SER A 117 -8.25 -1.73 -2.25
N GLY A 118 -9.52 -1.49 -1.92
CA GLY A 118 -10.66 -2.36 -2.28
C GLY A 118 -10.79 -3.67 -1.51
N ALA A 119 -9.88 -4.01 -0.60
CA ALA A 119 -9.87 -5.31 0.08
C ALA A 119 -10.04 -5.22 1.60
N GLU A 120 -9.41 -4.23 2.24
CA GLU A 120 -9.28 -4.22 3.70
C GLU A 120 -10.30 -3.30 4.37
N ASP A 121 -11.26 -3.89 5.09
CA ASP A 121 -12.21 -3.14 5.95
C ASP A 121 -11.44 -2.37 7.03
N LEU A 122 -11.54 -1.05 6.99
CA LEU A 122 -10.98 -0.17 8.00
C LEU A 122 -11.95 0.00 9.16
N VAL A 123 -11.42 -0.12 10.37
CA VAL A 123 -12.15 0.03 11.62
C VAL A 123 -11.55 1.20 12.39
N PRO A 124 -12.37 2.13 12.91
CA PRO A 124 -11.88 3.27 13.69
C PRO A 124 -11.22 2.79 14.99
N VAL A 125 -10.15 3.47 15.38
CA VAL A 125 -9.45 3.27 16.64
C VAL A 125 -9.77 4.47 17.54
N PRO A 126 -10.27 4.24 18.78
CA PRO A 126 -10.54 5.32 19.72
C PRO A 126 -9.28 6.16 20.02
N GLY A 127 -9.48 7.45 20.32
CA GLY A 127 -8.38 8.36 20.67
C GLY A 127 -7.90 9.26 19.53
N GLY A 128 -8.84 9.76 18.72
CA GLY A 128 -8.55 10.81 17.73
C GLY A 128 -7.88 12.03 18.36
N SER A 129 -7.15 12.79 17.55
CA SER A 129 -6.37 13.95 17.98
C SER A 129 -6.71 15.17 17.14
N VAL A 130 -6.44 16.37 17.67
CA VAL A 130 -6.53 17.61 16.88
C VAL A 130 -5.12 18.10 16.60
N VAL A 131 -4.79 18.27 15.32
CA VAL A 131 -3.46 18.71 14.86
C VAL A 131 -3.64 19.83 13.84
N GLN A 132 -3.14 21.03 14.16
CA GLN A 132 -3.11 22.17 13.22
C GLN A 132 -4.48 22.49 12.58
N GLY A 133 -5.58 22.42 13.34
CA GLY A 133 -6.93 22.66 12.83
C GLY A 133 -7.53 21.50 12.03
N TYR A 134 -6.97 20.29 12.20
CA TYR A 134 -7.55 19.05 11.68
C TYR A 134 -7.91 18.12 12.81
N ARG A 135 -9.10 17.53 12.74
CA ARG A 135 -9.46 16.32 13.47
C ARG A 135 -8.86 15.11 12.75
N VAL A 136 -8.02 14.37 13.46
CA VAL A 136 -7.31 13.19 12.96
C VAL A 136 -7.82 11.96 13.66
N ASP A 137 -8.55 11.13 12.92
CA ASP A 137 -9.10 9.86 13.38
C ASP A 137 -8.22 8.71 12.86
N ARG A 138 -7.81 7.79 13.74
CA ARG A 138 -6.97 6.66 13.36
C ARG A 138 -7.83 5.46 12.98
N TYR A 139 -7.40 4.73 11.95
CA TYR A 139 -8.03 3.48 11.52
C TYR A 139 -7.01 2.35 11.52
N ARG A 140 -7.52 1.12 11.53
CA ARG A 140 -6.74 -0.11 11.31
C ARG A 140 -7.51 -1.08 10.40
N PRO A 141 -6.83 -1.90 9.59
CA PRO A 141 -7.48 -3.02 8.92
C PRO A 141 -8.16 -3.96 9.93
N ARG A 142 -9.28 -4.57 9.55
CA ARG A 142 -9.94 -5.59 10.37
C ARG A 142 -9.03 -6.80 10.59
N THR A 143 -8.29 -7.18 9.55
CA THR A 143 -7.23 -8.19 9.60
C THR A 143 -5.90 -7.47 9.37
N GLU A 144 -5.07 -7.40 10.39
CA GLU A 144 -3.79 -6.67 10.30
C GLU A 144 -2.77 -7.44 9.46
N GLY A 145 -1.98 -6.71 8.66
CA GLY A 145 -0.94 -7.31 7.83
C GLY A 145 0.13 -6.32 7.39
N LEU A 146 -0.26 -5.08 7.05
CA LEU A 146 0.69 -4.03 6.63
C LEU A 146 1.30 -3.28 7.81
N PHE A 147 0.68 -3.34 9.00
CA PHE A 147 1.06 -2.57 10.18
C PHE A 147 1.23 -1.07 9.88
N ALA A 148 0.45 -0.58 8.92
CA ALA A 148 0.51 0.81 8.47
C ALA A 148 -0.26 1.71 9.45
N ARG A 149 0.21 2.94 9.62
CA ARG A 149 -0.54 4.00 10.30
C ARG A 149 -1.51 4.62 9.30
N ILE A 150 -2.80 4.36 9.47
CA ILE A 150 -3.88 4.85 8.62
C ILE A 150 -4.65 5.93 9.37
N GLU A 151 -4.80 7.11 8.77
CA GLU A 151 -5.40 8.27 9.40
C GLU A 151 -6.35 8.98 8.44
N ARG A 152 -7.53 9.34 8.94
CA ARG A 152 -8.46 10.26 8.28
C ARG A 152 -8.28 11.64 8.87
N TRP A 153 -7.99 12.61 8.01
CA TRP A 153 -7.76 14.00 8.38
C TRP A 153 -8.93 14.84 7.90
N ARG A 154 -9.68 15.43 8.84
CA ARG A 154 -10.81 16.33 8.57
C ARG A 154 -10.46 17.74 9.00
N ARG A 155 -10.54 18.70 8.10
CA ARG A 155 -10.27 20.11 8.40
C ARG A 155 -11.43 20.70 9.19
N ASP A 156 -11.13 21.37 10.30
CA ASP A 156 -12.16 21.92 11.20
C ASP A 156 -12.94 23.09 10.58
N SER A 157 -12.35 23.81 9.60
CA SER A 157 -12.97 25.02 9.02
C SER A 157 -14.10 24.74 8.03
N ASP A 158 -14.01 23.65 7.26
CA ASP A 158 -14.92 23.34 6.15
C ASP A 158 -15.34 21.86 6.08
N GLY A 159 -14.78 21.01 6.93
CA GLY A 159 -15.02 19.57 6.93
C GLY A 159 -14.27 18.81 5.84
N ASP A 160 -13.35 19.47 5.11
CA ASP A 160 -12.63 18.85 4.02
C ASP A 160 -11.80 17.65 4.51
N THR A 161 -11.93 16.53 3.82
CA THR A 161 -11.41 15.24 4.29
C THR A 161 -10.41 14.66 3.30
N HIS A 162 -9.25 14.27 3.81
CA HIS A 162 -8.26 13.46 3.09
C HIS A 162 -7.75 12.34 3.99
N TRP A 163 -7.00 11.40 3.41
CA TRP A 163 -6.40 10.31 4.17
C TRP A 163 -4.89 10.30 4.04
N ARG A 164 -4.24 9.79 5.08
CA ARG A 164 -2.80 9.58 5.14
C ARG A 164 -2.52 8.16 5.61
N VAL A 165 -1.73 7.43 4.83
CA VAL A 165 -1.26 6.09 5.18
C VAL A 165 0.26 6.11 5.23
N THR A 166 0.84 5.71 6.35
CA THR A 166 2.30 5.56 6.49
C THR A 166 2.66 4.11 6.75
N THR A 167 3.44 3.50 5.87
CA THR A 167 3.86 2.10 5.99
C THR A 167 5.00 1.92 7.01
N GLY A 168 5.31 0.67 7.36
CA GLY A 168 6.46 0.35 8.22
C GLY A 168 7.82 0.77 7.64
N ASP A 169 7.91 0.86 6.31
CA ASP A 169 9.09 1.38 5.60
C ASP A 169 9.14 2.91 5.53
N ASN A 170 8.28 3.59 6.31
CA ASN A 170 8.19 5.05 6.37
C ASN A 170 7.82 5.72 5.03
N ILE A 171 7.07 5.01 4.18
CA ILE A 171 6.46 5.60 2.98
C ILE A 171 5.11 6.18 3.38
N THR A 172 4.93 7.48 3.15
CA THR A 172 3.64 8.15 3.38
C THR A 172 2.91 8.42 2.07
N THR A 173 1.73 7.83 1.93
CA THR A 173 0.79 8.09 0.83
C THR A 173 -0.35 8.97 1.31
N TRP A 174 -0.71 9.97 0.50
CA TRP A 174 -1.83 10.86 0.75
C TRP A 174 -2.90 10.57 -0.29
N TYR A 175 -4.15 10.47 0.15
CA TYR A 175 -5.29 10.15 -0.72
C TYR A 175 -6.31 11.28 -0.69
N GLY A 176 -6.75 11.71 -1.87
CA GLY A 176 -7.74 12.76 -2.04
C GLY A 176 -7.37 14.06 -1.33
N VAL A 177 -6.18 14.59 -1.58
CA VAL A 177 -5.72 15.88 -1.03
C VAL A 177 -6.50 17.05 -1.62
N ASP A 178 -6.99 16.89 -2.85
CA ASP A 178 -7.77 17.88 -3.59
C ASP A 178 -8.99 17.25 -4.27
N GLY A 179 -9.81 18.08 -4.92
CA GLY A 179 -11.00 17.61 -5.63
C GLY A 179 -10.70 16.73 -6.86
N ALA A 180 -9.51 16.85 -7.46
CA ALA A 180 -9.13 16.05 -8.64
C ALA A 180 -8.73 14.62 -8.27
N SER A 181 -8.30 14.42 -7.03
CA SER A 181 -7.94 13.13 -6.43
C SER A 181 -9.12 12.49 -5.67
N ARG A 182 -10.36 12.87 -5.98
CA ARG A 182 -11.56 12.37 -5.31
C ARG A 182 -12.66 12.01 -6.30
N ILE A 183 -13.42 10.99 -5.97
CA ILE A 183 -14.71 10.70 -6.59
C ILE A 183 -15.78 11.08 -5.57
N ALA A 184 -16.56 12.12 -5.86
CA ALA A 184 -17.57 12.68 -4.96
C ALA A 184 -18.90 12.91 -5.68
N ASP A 185 -19.98 13.12 -4.92
CA ASP A 185 -21.28 13.55 -5.44
C ASP A 185 -21.12 14.89 -6.21
N PRO A 186 -21.50 14.96 -7.50
CA PRO A 186 -21.44 16.20 -8.27
C PRO A 186 -22.25 17.36 -7.68
N ASN A 187 -23.28 17.06 -6.86
CA ASN A 187 -24.13 18.06 -6.23
C ASN A 187 -23.66 18.45 -4.82
N ASP A 188 -22.79 17.64 -4.19
CA ASP A 188 -22.21 17.93 -2.88
C ASP A 188 -20.81 17.32 -2.77
N ALA A 189 -19.78 18.14 -3.02
CA ALA A 189 -18.38 17.71 -3.01
C ALA A 189 -17.89 17.16 -1.65
N ARG A 190 -18.65 17.36 -0.56
CA ARG A 190 -18.34 16.78 0.76
C ARG A 190 -18.70 15.30 0.84
N LYS A 191 -19.61 14.82 -0.02
CA LYS A 191 -19.97 13.40 -0.10
C LYS A 191 -18.97 12.65 -0.98
N VAL A 192 -17.77 12.47 -0.45
CA VAL A 192 -16.68 11.76 -1.13
C VAL A 192 -16.90 10.25 -1.01
N PHE A 193 -16.99 9.57 -2.15
CA PHE A 193 -17.09 8.12 -2.25
C PHE A 193 -15.71 7.45 -2.23
N SER A 194 -14.74 8.01 -2.95
CA SER A 194 -13.38 7.48 -3.05
C SER A 194 -12.33 8.58 -2.98
N TRP A 195 -11.26 8.33 -2.23
CA TRP A 195 -10.03 9.13 -2.18
C TRP A 195 -8.94 8.37 -2.93
N LEU A 196 -8.49 8.93 -4.05
CA LEU A 196 -7.48 8.38 -4.96
C LEU A 196 -6.07 8.80 -4.55
#